data_AF-A0A7J6NAG5-F1
#
_entry.id   AF-A0A7J6NAG5-F1
#
_cell.length_a   1.000
_cell.length_b   1.000
_cell.length_c   1.000
_cell.angle_alpha   90.00
_cell.angle_beta   90.00
_cell.angle_gamma   90.00
#
_symmetry.space_group_name_H-M   'P 1'
#
loop_
_entity.id
_entity.type
_entity.pdbx_description
1 polymer ?
#
loop_
_entity_poly.entity_id
_entity_poly.type
_entity_poly.pdbx_seq_one_letter_code
_entity_poly.pdbx_strand_id
1 'polypeptide(L)'
;YQNASPIIEEGSAKHAVDFTQRDVSDFHQSHAALTEVAGTVVAIRVEGWGLKDAQSYVDPITTVSVVDPDQRVICSVDTHISKERRVNHVLFEERVYLAVSLEEMQRT
;
A
#
# COMPACT_ATOMS: atom_id res chain seq x y z
N TYR A 1 -28.18 5.97 2.66
CA TYR A 1 -27.79 4.72 3.34
C TYR A 1 -26.26 4.72 3.45
N GLN A 2 -25.76 5.14 4.61
CA GLN A 2 -24.32 5.19 4.91
C GLN A 2 -23.89 3.83 5.44
N ASN A 3 -23.02 3.13 4.71
CA ASN A 3 -22.28 1.99 5.23
C ASN A 3 -21.08 2.53 6.03
N ALA A 4 -21.27 2.81 7.31
CA ALA A 4 -20.15 3.07 8.21
C ALA A 4 -19.37 1.76 8.40
N SER A 5 -18.06 1.77 8.12
CA SER A 5 -17.19 0.64 8.43
C SER A 5 -17.18 0.39 9.95
N PRO A 6 -17.18 -0.88 10.40
CA PRO A 6 -17.31 -1.19 11.81
C PRO A 6 -16.11 -0.72 12.63
N ILE A 7 -16.39 -0.19 13.81
CA ILE A 7 -15.40 0.13 14.85
C ILE A 7 -15.06 -1.20 15.55
N ILE A 8 -13.80 -1.62 15.51
CA ILE A 8 -13.34 -2.81 16.24
C ILE A 8 -12.59 -2.33 17.50
N GLU A 9 -13.19 -2.56 18.68
CA GLU A 9 -12.52 -2.38 19.97
C GLU A 9 -11.60 -3.57 20.29
N GLU A 10 -10.51 -3.30 21.02
CA GLU A 10 -9.38 -4.23 21.29
C GLU A 10 -9.71 -5.55 22.03
N GLY A 11 -10.99 -5.86 22.27
CA GLY A 11 -11.41 -7.05 23.02
C GLY A 11 -11.98 -8.21 22.21
N SER A 12 -12.25 -8.07 20.90
CA SER A 12 -12.91 -9.13 20.12
C SER A 12 -12.69 -9.00 18.62
N ALA A 13 -11.64 -9.62 18.10
CA ALA A 13 -11.64 -10.22 16.77
C ALA A 13 -10.34 -11.01 16.57
N LYS A 14 -10.43 -12.34 16.66
CA LYS A 14 -9.56 -13.19 15.83
C LYS A 14 -10.01 -12.94 14.39
N HIS A 15 -9.29 -12.03 13.72
CA HIS A 15 -9.65 -11.50 12.42
C HIS A 15 -9.67 -12.62 11.38
N ALA A 16 -10.85 -12.86 10.78
CA ALA A 16 -10.90 -13.42 9.44
C ALA A 16 -10.52 -12.28 8.48
N VAL A 17 -9.21 -12.02 8.37
CA VAL A 17 -8.67 -11.33 7.21
C VAL A 17 -8.96 -12.25 6.03
N ASP A 18 -9.57 -11.74 4.96
CA ASP A 18 -9.69 -12.51 3.73
C ASP A 18 -8.32 -12.57 3.04
N PHE A 19 -7.47 -13.49 3.54
CA PHE A 19 -6.12 -13.72 3.03
C PHE A 19 -6.13 -14.09 1.54
N THR A 20 -7.21 -14.73 1.07
CA THR A 20 -7.29 -15.20 -0.31
C THR A 20 -7.38 -14.06 -1.32
N GLN A 21 -8.01 -12.93 -0.97
CA GLN A 21 -8.12 -11.78 -1.87
C GLN A 21 -6.82 -10.97 -1.95
N ARG A 22 -6.06 -10.86 -0.84
CA ARG A 22 -4.75 -10.19 -0.82
C ARG A 22 -3.70 -10.98 -1.61
N ASP A 23 -3.67 -12.30 -1.46
CA ASP A 23 -2.67 -13.16 -2.12
C ASP A 23 -2.80 -13.12 -3.65
N VAL A 24 -4.03 -13.06 -4.17
CA VAL A 24 -4.28 -12.95 -5.63
C VAL A 24 -3.85 -11.57 -6.15
N SER A 25 -4.04 -10.49 -5.39
CA SER A 25 -3.60 -9.15 -5.79
C SER A 25 -2.08 -9.02 -5.79
N ASP A 26 -1.40 -9.51 -4.73
CA ASP A 26 0.06 -9.50 -4.61
C ASP A 26 0.71 -10.30 -5.76
N PHE A 27 0.13 -11.46 -6.10
CA PHE A 27 0.60 -12.26 -7.22
C PHE A 27 0.48 -11.53 -8.56
N HIS A 28 -0.67 -10.91 -8.87
CA HIS A 28 -0.82 -10.19 -10.14
C HIS A 28 0.10 -8.97 -10.24
N GLN A 29 0.23 -8.20 -9.16
CA GLN A 29 1.11 -7.03 -9.15
C GLN A 29 2.58 -7.44 -9.28
N SER A 30 3.02 -8.47 -8.56
CA SER A 30 4.40 -8.98 -8.67
C SER A 30 4.69 -9.55 -10.06
N HIS A 31 3.75 -10.29 -10.65
CA HIS A 31 3.91 -10.83 -12.00
C HIS A 31 4.00 -9.72 -13.05
N ALA A 32 3.12 -8.70 -12.97
CA ALA A 32 3.18 -7.55 -13.87
C ALA A 32 4.52 -6.82 -13.77
N ALA A 33 4.97 -6.49 -12.55
CA ALA A 33 6.24 -5.82 -12.31
C ALA A 33 7.44 -6.63 -12.84
N LEU A 34 7.45 -7.95 -12.61
CA LEU A 34 8.51 -8.85 -13.13
C LEU A 34 8.48 -9.01 -14.66
N THR A 35 7.35 -8.72 -15.31
CA THR A 35 7.23 -8.79 -16.78
C THR A 35 7.64 -7.48 -17.44
N GLU A 36 7.35 -6.35 -16.80
CA GLU A 36 7.51 -5.01 -17.39
C GLU A 36 8.87 -4.37 -17.07
N VAL A 37 9.43 -4.65 -15.89
CA VAL A 37 10.66 -4.01 -15.42
C VAL A 37 11.89 -4.79 -15.88
N ALA A 38 12.70 -4.17 -16.74
CA ALA A 38 14.00 -4.70 -17.12
C ALA A 38 15.05 -4.40 -16.04
N GLY A 39 15.31 -5.36 -15.15
CA GLY A 39 16.33 -5.25 -14.11
C GLY A 39 15.85 -5.74 -12.76
N THR A 40 16.34 -5.14 -11.69
CA THR A 40 15.96 -5.51 -10.33
C THR A 40 14.65 -4.83 -9.94
N VAL A 41 13.60 -5.63 -9.69
CA VAL A 41 12.31 -5.14 -9.19
C VAL A 41 12.40 -4.82 -7.70
N VAL A 42 11.87 -3.66 -7.31
CA VAL A 42 11.79 -3.22 -5.91
C VAL A 42 10.34 -3.27 -5.45
N ALA A 43 10.12 -3.90 -4.29
CA ALA A 43 8.84 -3.93 -3.61
C ALA A 43 8.96 -3.28 -2.23
N ILE A 44 8.05 -2.34 -1.92
CA ILE A 44 8.00 -1.64 -0.64
C ILE A 44 6.80 -2.18 0.14
N ARG A 45 7.05 -2.73 1.33
CA ARG A 45 5.98 -3.14 2.24
C ARG A 45 5.50 -1.92 3.03
N VAL A 46 4.27 -1.51 2.79
CA VAL A 46 3.58 -0.44 3.53
C VAL A 46 2.78 -1.09 4.66
N GLU A 47 3.27 -0.97 5.89
CA GLU A 47 2.59 -1.55 7.06
C GLU A 47 1.45 -0.65 7.54
N GLY A 48 1.76 0.60 7.89
CA GLY A 48 0.78 1.57 8.34
C GLY A 48 1.39 2.93 8.66
N TRP A 49 0.51 3.92 8.86
CA TRP A 49 0.87 5.28 9.26
C TRP A 49 0.33 5.59 10.64
N GLY A 50 1.20 6.09 11.52
CA GLY A 50 0.81 6.64 12.82
C GLY A 50 0.28 8.07 12.66
N LEU A 51 -1.01 8.28 12.91
CA LEU A 51 -1.69 9.57 12.75
C LEU A 51 -2.53 9.88 13.99
N LYS A 52 -2.47 11.12 14.49
CA LYS A 52 -3.21 11.56 15.70
C LYS A 52 -4.73 11.47 15.53
N ASP A 53 -5.18 11.54 14.29
CA ASP A 53 -6.57 11.59 13.86
C ASP A 53 -6.89 10.44 12.89
N ALA A 54 -6.19 9.31 13.00
CA ALA A 54 -6.29 8.15 12.09
C ALA A 54 -7.73 7.69 11.82
N GLN A 55 -8.62 7.77 12.81
CA GLN A 55 -10.02 7.35 12.68
C GLN A 55 -10.89 8.33 11.88
N SER A 56 -10.44 9.56 11.66
CA SER A 56 -11.19 10.57 10.93
C SER A 56 -11.06 10.46 9.41
N TYR A 57 -10.01 9.80 8.92
CA TYR A 57 -9.76 9.64 7.49
C TYR A 57 -10.77 8.69 6.86
N VAL A 58 -11.42 9.14 5.79
CA VAL A 58 -12.35 8.34 4.97
C VAL A 58 -11.59 7.75 3.79
N ASP A 59 -11.74 6.44 3.59
CA ASP A 59 -11.11 5.67 2.51
C ASP A 59 -9.63 6.00 2.26
N PRO A 60 -8.77 5.91 3.30
CA PRO A 60 -7.38 6.35 3.18
C PRO A 60 -6.59 5.47 2.21
N ILE A 61 -5.80 6.13 1.35
CA ILE A 61 -4.80 5.53 0.45
C ILE A 61 -3.41 6.08 0.79
N THR A 62 -2.37 5.36 0.40
CA THR A 62 -0.99 5.87 0.40
C THR A 62 -0.43 5.76 -1.00
N THR A 63 0.23 6.82 -1.47
CA THR A 63 0.96 6.80 -2.73
C THR A 63 2.45 6.64 -2.45
N VAL A 64 3.08 5.70 -3.13
CA VAL A 64 4.54 5.54 -3.15
C VAL A 64 5.03 6.07 -4.48
N SER A 65 5.83 7.13 -4.44
CA SER A 65 6.39 7.75 -5.65
C SER A 65 7.92 7.71 -5.63
N VAL A 66 8.50 7.44 -6.80
CA VAL A 66 9.92 7.61 -7.07
C VAL A 66 10.08 8.92 -7.82
N VAL A 67 10.93 9.79 -7.29
CA VAL A 67 11.10 11.17 -7.78
C VAL A 67 12.59 11.38 -8.08
N ASP A 68 12.89 11.95 -9.25
CA ASP A 68 14.26 12.32 -9.62
C ASP A 68 14.75 13.58 -8.88
N PRO A 69 16.05 13.92 -8.94
CA PRO A 69 16.58 15.14 -8.33
C PRO A 69 15.98 16.45 -8.87
N ASP A 70 15.44 16.43 -10.09
CA ASP A 70 14.73 17.53 -10.73
C ASP A 70 13.24 17.62 -10.31
N GLN A 71 12.83 16.84 -9.30
CA GLN A 71 11.47 16.78 -8.74
C GLN A 71 10.41 16.19 -9.70
N ARG A 72 10.82 15.39 -10.70
CA ARG A 72 9.91 14.70 -11.60
C ARG A 72 9.56 13.32 -11.07
N VAL A 73 8.28 12.97 -11.13
CA VAL A 73 7.78 11.65 -10.75
C VAL A 73 8.06 10.66 -11.87
N ILE A 74 8.92 9.68 -11.60
CA ILE A 74 9.29 8.60 -12.53
C ILE A 74 8.29 7.44 -12.43
N CYS A 75 7.90 7.11 -11.20
CA CYS A 75 6.97 6.04 -10.90
C CYS A 75 6.06 6.48 -9.75
N SER A 76 4.78 6.11 -9.80
CA SER A 76 3.83 6.36 -8.72
C SER A 76 2.84 5.22 -8.66
N VAL A 77 2.67 4.64 -7.47
CA VAL A 77 1.76 3.52 -7.25
C VAL A 77 0.99 3.77 -5.96
N ASP A 78 -0.33 3.66 -6.06
CA ASP A 78 -1.23 3.78 -4.92
C ASP A 78 -1.46 2.41 -4.28
N THR A 79 -1.55 2.38 -2.96
CA THR A 79 -2.11 1.25 -2.23
C THR A 79 -3.60 1.15 -2.49
N HIS A 80 -4.18 0.00 -2.17
CA HIS A 80 -5.63 -0.07 -2.03
C HIS A 80 -6.11 0.82 -0.87
N ILE A 81 -7.41 1.13 -0.89
CA ILE A 81 -8.08 1.76 0.24
C ILE A 81 -7.89 0.88 1.48
N SER A 82 -7.27 1.46 2.51
CA SER A 82 -7.10 0.79 3.78
C SER A 82 -8.47 0.57 4.45
N LYS A 83 -8.71 -0.69 4.82
CA LYS A 83 -9.94 -1.12 5.49
C LYS A 83 -9.80 -1.19 7.02
N GLU A 84 -8.57 -1.14 7.53
CA GLU A 84 -8.29 -1.26 8.97
C GLU A 84 -7.71 0.05 9.52
N ARG A 85 -8.42 0.60 10.51
CA ARG A 85 -8.02 1.81 11.24
C ARG A 85 -8.08 1.51 12.74
N ARG A 86 -7.03 1.93 13.44
CA ARG A 86 -6.93 1.93 14.91
C ARG A 86 -6.95 3.38 15.41
N VAL A 87 -6.99 3.56 16.71
CA VAL A 87 -7.07 4.90 17.36
C VAL A 87 -6.07 5.88 16.76
N ASN A 88 -4.80 5.45 16.62
CA ASN A 88 -3.72 6.29 16.11
C ASN A 88 -3.01 5.72 14.88
N HIS A 89 -3.59 4.73 14.19
CA HIS A 89 -2.95 4.11 13.03
C HIS A 89 -3.93 3.82 11.89
N VAL A 90 -3.50 4.08 10.66
CA VAL A 90 -4.12 3.54 9.45
C VAL A 90 -3.24 2.40 8.94
N LEU A 91 -3.79 1.19 8.79
CA LEU A 91 -3.03 -0.01 8.42
C LEU A 91 -3.30 -0.40 6.97
N PHE A 92 -2.23 -0.63 6.21
CA PHE A 92 -2.29 -1.04 4.80
C PHE A 92 -1.89 -2.51 4.66
N GLU A 93 -0.77 -2.90 5.29
CA GLU A 93 -0.19 -4.24 5.22
C GLU A 93 -0.06 -4.81 3.79
N GLU A 94 0.32 -3.94 2.85
CA GLU A 94 0.38 -4.24 1.41
C GLU A 94 1.82 -4.10 0.89
N ARG A 95 2.17 -4.85 -0.16
CA ARG A 95 3.40 -4.62 -0.93
C ARG A 95 3.06 -3.80 -2.17
N VAL A 96 3.83 -2.73 -2.37
CA VAL A 96 3.78 -1.91 -3.57
C VAL A 96 4.99 -2.25 -4.43
N TYR A 97 4.75 -2.76 -5.63
CA TYR A 97 5.80 -3.05 -6.61
C TYR A 97 6.05 -1.83 -7.48
N LEU A 98 7.31 -1.37 -7.55
CA LEU A 98 7.69 -0.22 -8.37
C LEU A 98 7.84 -0.64 -9.83
N ALA A 99 7.27 0.14 -10.74
CA ALA A 99 7.34 -0.05 -12.19
C ALA A 99 8.64 0.52 -12.81
N VAL A 100 9.70 0.64 -11.99
CA VAL A 100 11.03 1.14 -12.39
C VAL A 100 12.08 0.25 -11.74
N SER A 101 13.16 -0.04 -12.46
CA SER A 101 14.24 -0.89 -11.94
C SER A 101 15.11 -0.14 -10.92
N LEU A 102 15.72 -0.87 -9.98
CA LEU A 102 16.70 -0.29 -9.06
C LEU A 102 17.83 0.42 -9.80
N GLU A 103 18.29 -0.16 -10.91
CA GLU A 103 19.37 0.38 -11.72
C GLU A 103 18.99 1.72 -12.38
N GLU A 104 17.73 1.87 -12.78
CA GLU A 104 17.22 3.13 -13.34
C GLU A 104 17.05 4.20 -12.25
N MET A 105 16.56 3.81 -11.07
CA MET A 105 16.46 4.70 -9.90
C MET A 105 17.83 5.22 -9.42
N GLN A 106 18.91 4.44 -9.62
CA GLN A 106 20.27 4.85 -9.22
C GLN A 106 20.96 5.77 -10.24
N ARG A 107 20.44 5.86 -11.46
CA ARG A 107 20.99 6.71 -12.53
C ARG A 107 20.33 8.08 -12.60
N THR A 108 19.16 8.21 -12.00
CA THR A 108 18.39 9.46 -11.89
C THR A 108 18.91 10.31 -10.75
#